data_AF-A0A3M3JUA6-F1
#
_entry.id   AF-A0A3M3JUA6-F1
#
_cell.length_a   1.000
_cell.length_b   1.000
_cell.length_c   1.000
_cell.angle_alpha   90.00
_cell.angle_beta   90.00
_cell.angle_gamma   90.00
#
_symmetry.space_group_name_H-M   'P 1'
#
loop_
_entity.id
_entity.type
_entity.pdbx_description
1 polymer ?
#
loop_
_entity_poly.entity_id
_entity_poly.type
_entity_poly.pdbx_seq_one_letter_code
_entity_poly.pdbx_strand_id
1 'polypeptide(L)'
;MSVVQVEKALHHFATTKDGRAIVMKGDWGTGKTYIWGRVIKNHRKDFSRSNYSYVSLFGLSSLSDVKRSIVTNSVSRDKAGDILTYESIKDNLSKHDLSDSTGIFKRALNLGKDIKFPMIGAIGSMVETVQFASLTDTLICIDDYERRSKSLSGRDVLGLISNLVESKKCSVIMVLNANSLEDDDEFFEFNEKVFDYEVVYNPQVKECIEIVFPSHEPEYALLKKNIEKLGINNIRLMKKIDLFYNFLKPHLKNADELVFESAMLILPLAIFSIYGSGSCPADITFISQQGVNFPSLPLGKDAPKEQVDAQNKAIVKEKWLKEYGYGASDELDLAIIALVQSGYADEEELELVLIALGEKIQHNKDMQKLRDAWTMLDSGFMDNEVEIVEAFESALSVCLPTMNLGDIDGVCRLYTELGFDNRVTDIIESHFELAKAEGRYKNKSEVRGRFDHPLIVQKLEEHFTAQVADVSIDQLMERAYMLDGFTQSMLREFQKKTPDDFYHYFKNADHPYTSHYVRNCLELANVQYSDDYSNKAVTHIFLCTYNAIRRLGEESKLNKVRFGRFKEFATTYRNMIEDLPDRGKWA
;
A
#
# COMPACT_ATOMS: atom_id res chain seq x y z
N MET A 1 35.93 8.44 2.09
CA MET A 1 36.33 9.21 3.28
C MET A 1 35.19 9.15 4.29
N SER A 2 35.48 9.06 5.58
CA SER A 2 34.43 9.14 6.61
C SER A 2 33.87 10.56 6.70
N VAL A 3 32.66 10.69 7.26
CA VAL A 3 32.02 11.99 7.49
C VAL A 3 32.92 12.93 8.30
N VAL A 4 33.65 12.41 9.28
CA VAL A 4 34.60 13.18 10.11
C VAL A 4 35.79 13.71 9.31
N GLN A 5 36.32 12.92 8.36
CA GLN A 5 37.41 13.36 7.49
C GLN A 5 36.97 14.49 6.56
N VAL A 6 35.76 14.36 5.99
CA VAL A 6 35.19 15.40 5.13
C VAL A 6 34.93 16.69 5.91
N GLU A 7 34.35 16.60 7.11
CA GLU A 7 34.16 17.76 7.98
C GLU A 7 35.48 18.49 8.28
N LYS A 8 36.55 17.74 8.58
CA LYS A 8 37.89 18.32 8.80
C LYS A 8 38.43 19.02 7.55
N ALA A 9 38.25 18.44 6.36
CA ALA A 9 38.68 19.05 5.10
C ALA A 9 37.92 20.34 4.79
N LEU A 10 36.59 20.33 4.99
CA LEU A 10 35.72 21.49 4.80
C LEU A 10 36.02 22.61 5.82
N HIS A 11 36.30 22.23 7.08
CA HIS A 11 36.75 23.16 8.10
C HIS A 11 38.11 23.78 7.76
N HIS A 12 39.09 22.96 7.35
CA HIS A 12 40.40 23.45 6.92
C HIS A 12 40.28 24.45 5.76
N PHE A 13 39.44 24.14 4.76
CA PHE A 13 39.11 25.07 3.68
C PHE A 13 38.57 26.41 4.21
N ALA A 14 37.53 26.38 5.05
CA ALA A 14 36.83 27.58 5.52
C ALA A 14 37.69 28.49 6.43
N THR A 15 38.72 27.93 7.08
CA THR A 15 39.64 28.67 7.97
C THR A 15 40.92 29.15 7.27
N THR A 16 41.17 28.72 6.04
CA THR A 16 42.39 29.11 5.30
C THR A 16 42.29 30.56 4.81
N LYS A 17 43.35 31.35 5.03
CA LYS A 17 43.37 32.80 4.70
C LYS A 17 43.45 33.09 3.20
N ASP A 18 44.11 32.21 2.44
CA ASP A 18 44.24 32.38 0.99
C ASP A 18 42.90 32.12 0.29
N GLY A 19 42.63 32.88 -0.77
CA GLY A 19 41.46 32.63 -1.63
C GLY A 19 41.63 31.27 -2.29
N ARG A 20 40.62 30.41 -2.18
CA ARG A 20 40.61 29.06 -2.76
C ARG A 20 39.23 28.71 -3.27
N ALA A 21 39.18 27.88 -4.30
CA ALA A 21 37.97 27.25 -4.78
C ALA A 21 38.07 25.73 -4.58
N ILE A 22 37.07 25.13 -3.94
CA ILE A 22 36.97 23.68 -3.81
C ILE A 22 35.64 23.18 -4.35
N VAL A 23 35.60 21.90 -4.71
CA VAL A 23 34.38 21.25 -5.16
C VAL A 23 34.05 20.05 -4.27
N MET A 24 32.82 19.99 -3.77
CA MET A 24 32.28 18.87 -3.01
C MET A 24 31.31 18.06 -3.88
N LYS A 25 31.72 16.85 -4.24
CA LYS A 25 30.95 15.91 -5.08
C LYS A 25 30.28 14.85 -4.21
N GLY A 26 29.10 14.39 -4.62
CA GLY A 26 28.44 13.25 -4.00
C GLY A 26 27.02 13.06 -4.53
N ASP A 27 26.44 11.88 -4.31
CA ASP A 27 25.13 11.56 -4.88
C ASP A 27 24.00 12.40 -4.28
N TRP A 28 22.84 12.38 -4.95
CA TRP A 28 21.63 13.04 -4.48
C TRP A 28 21.23 12.55 -3.09
N GLY A 29 20.92 13.50 -2.20
CA GLY A 29 20.36 13.19 -0.89
C GLY A 29 21.33 12.51 0.09
N THR A 30 22.63 12.39 -0.21
CA THR A 30 23.65 11.88 0.74
C THR A 30 23.93 12.81 1.92
N GLY A 31 23.54 14.08 1.84
CA GLY A 31 23.69 15.06 2.92
C GLY A 31 24.83 16.08 2.73
N LYS A 32 25.26 16.35 1.50
CA LYS A 32 26.25 17.40 1.17
C LYS A 32 25.95 18.76 1.82
N THR A 33 24.75 19.30 1.59
CA THR A 33 24.33 20.58 2.20
C THR A 33 24.24 20.48 3.73
N TYR A 34 23.89 19.32 4.27
CA TYR A 34 23.83 19.09 5.72
C TYR A 34 25.22 19.14 6.36
N ILE A 35 26.21 18.44 5.78
CA ILE A 35 27.59 18.44 6.32
C ILE A 35 28.21 19.84 6.25
N TRP A 36 27.96 20.58 5.16
CA TRP A 36 28.40 21.97 5.05
C TRP A 36 27.72 22.89 6.08
N GLY A 37 26.40 22.75 6.25
CA GLY A 37 25.66 23.48 7.29
C GLY A 37 26.17 23.17 8.69
N ARG A 38 26.60 21.93 8.97
CA ARG A 38 27.23 21.55 10.24
C ARG A 38 28.57 22.26 10.45
N VAL A 39 29.42 22.32 9.43
CA VAL A 39 30.69 23.08 9.48
C VAL A 39 30.42 24.54 9.82
N ILE A 40 29.43 25.16 9.19
CA ILE A 40 29.05 26.55 9.47
C ILE A 40 28.54 26.71 10.90
N LYS A 41 27.61 25.86 11.33
CA LYS A 41 27.05 25.92 12.68
C LYS A 41 28.13 25.79 13.75
N ASN A 42 29.10 24.90 13.55
CA ASN A 42 30.12 24.57 14.54
C ASN A 42 31.34 25.52 14.49
N HIS A 43 31.71 26.00 13.30
CA HIS A 43 33.02 26.65 13.08
C HIS A 43 32.96 28.05 12.45
N ARG A 44 31.77 28.65 12.21
CA ARG A 44 31.67 29.97 11.54
C ARG A 44 32.51 31.10 12.16
N LYS A 45 32.80 31.02 13.47
CA LYS A 45 33.63 32.02 14.17
C LYS A 45 35.11 31.96 13.77
N ASP A 46 35.56 30.80 13.30
CA ASP A 46 36.95 30.52 12.93
C ASP A 46 37.19 30.78 11.44
N PHE A 47 36.14 31.08 10.68
CA PHE A 47 36.25 31.32 9.24
C PHE A 47 37.16 32.51 8.93
N SER A 48 37.99 32.35 7.90
CA SER A 48 38.95 33.37 7.49
C SER A 48 38.30 34.60 6.85
N ARG A 49 37.11 34.41 6.26
CA ARG A 49 36.31 35.44 5.59
C ARG A 49 35.34 36.09 6.57
N SER A 50 35.21 37.42 6.48
CA SER A 50 34.29 38.19 7.34
C SER A 50 32.82 37.98 6.97
N ASN A 51 32.54 37.64 5.71
CA ASN A 51 31.18 37.42 5.20
C ASN A 51 30.97 36.00 4.69
N TYR A 52 29.71 35.57 4.67
CA TYR A 52 29.24 34.30 4.12
C TYR A 52 28.07 34.53 3.16
N SER A 53 28.04 33.81 2.05
CA SER A 53 26.91 33.82 1.11
C SER A 53 26.60 32.40 0.63
N TYR A 54 25.32 32.02 0.67
CA TYR A 54 24.83 30.77 0.10
C TYR A 54 23.98 31.06 -1.13
N VAL A 55 24.25 30.35 -2.22
CA VAL A 55 23.56 30.50 -3.50
C VAL A 55 23.27 29.13 -4.08
N SER A 56 21.99 28.80 -4.29
CA SER A 56 21.61 27.66 -5.13
C SER A 56 21.49 28.14 -6.58
N LEU A 57 22.05 27.38 -7.52
CA LEU A 57 21.92 27.66 -8.96
C LEU A 57 20.56 27.22 -9.51
N PHE A 58 19.78 26.46 -8.75
CA PHE A 58 18.44 26.06 -9.15
C PHE A 58 17.52 27.29 -9.25
N GLY A 59 16.91 27.46 -10.42
CA GLY A 59 16.01 28.59 -10.71
C GLY A 59 16.70 29.88 -11.16
N LEU A 60 18.04 29.92 -11.22
CA LEU A 60 18.79 31.05 -11.78
C LEU A 60 19.00 30.85 -13.28
N SER A 61 18.80 31.93 -14.06
CA SER A 61 18.75 31.85 -15.53
C SER A 61 19.93 32.52 -16.23
N SER A 62 20.68 33.37 -15.53
CA SER A 62 21.78 34.15 -16.09
C SER A 62 22.91 34.38 -15.09
N LEU A 63 24.12 34.70 -15.59
CA LEU A 63 25.27 35.02 -14.75
C LEU A 63 25.01 36.25 -13.85
N SER A 64 24.22 37.21 -14.35
CA SER A 64 23.79 38.38 -13.57
C SER A 64 22.92 37.97 -12.38
N ASP A 65 22.04 36.97 -12.55
CA ASP A 65 21.22 36.45 -11.44
C ASP A 65 22.09 35.81 -10.36
N VAL A 66 23.14 35.07 -10.75
CA VAL A 66 24.10 34.48 -9.81
C VAL A 66 24.84 35.56 -9.04
N LYS A 67 25.39 36.57 -9.72
CA LYS A 67 26.09 37.70 -9.08
C LYS A 67 25.19 38.45 -8.10
N ARG A 68 23.94 38.72 -8.48
CA ARG A 68 22.94 39.36 -7.62
C ARG A 68 22.61 38.51 -6.40
N SER A 69 22.44 37.20 -6.59
CA SER A 69 22.16 36.26 -5.49
C SER A 69 23.31 36.23 -4.47
N ILE A 70 24.57 36.18 -4.95
CA ILE A 70 25.76 36.22 -4.08
C ILE A 70 25.75 37.48 -3.20
N VAL A 71 25.52 38.65 -3.81
CA VAL A 71 25.50 39.94 -3.09
C VAL A 71 24.33 40.01 -2.11
N THR A 72 23.13 39.64 -2.56
CA THR A 72 21.90 39.74 -1.76
C THR A 72 21.92 38.81 -0.54
N ASN A 73 22.47 37.62 -0.71
CA ASN A 73 22.55 36.62 0.36
C ASN A 73 23.79 36.77 1.24
N SER A 74 24.65 37.76 0.96
CA SER A 74 25.86 37.99 1.73
C SER A 74 25.53 38.56 3.11
N VAL A 75 25.98 37.88 4.15
CA VAL A 75 25.85 38.31 5.54
C VAL A 75 27.19 38.23 6.26
N SER A 76 27.31 38.93 7.39
CA SER A 76 28.42 38.70 8.30
C SER A 76 28.47 37.23 8.75
N ARG A 77 29.67 36.66 8.85
CA ARG A 77 29.91 35.26 9.24
C ARG A 77 29.19 34.86 10.53
N ASP A 78 28.98 35.79 11.45
CA ASP A 78 28.32 35.51 12.73
C ASP A 78 26.85 35.12 12.56
N LYS A 79 26.20 35.62 11.49
CA LYS A 79 24.81 35.35 11.10
C LYS A 79 24.66 34.21 10.09
N ALA A 80 25.76 33.58 9.67
CA ALA A 80 25.74 32.52 8.65
C ALA A 80 24.89 31.30 9.04
N GLY A 81 24.72 31.05 10.35
CA GLY A 81 23.88 29.95 10.87
C GLY A 81 22.38 30.12 10.62
N ASP A 82 21.90 31.36 10.51
CA ASP A 82 20.46 31.68 10.37
C ASP A 82 19.96 31.53 8.92
N ILE A 83 20.88 31.47 7.95
CA ILE A 83 20.58 31.32 6.51
C ILE A 83 20.31 29.85 6.16
N LEU A 84 20.96 28.91 6.87
CA LEU A 84 20.91 27.48 6.57
C LEU A 84 19.96 26.68 7.45
N THR A 85 19.23 27.32 8.38
CA THR A 85 18.13 26.67 9.09
C THR A 85 17.04 26.28 8.10
N TYR A 86 16.55 25.04 8.23
CA TYR A 86 15.57 24.41 7.33
C TYR A 86 14.28 25.26 7.14
N GLU A 87 13.93 26.06 8.15
CA GLU A 87 12.81 27.02 8.15
C GLU A 87 13.07 28.21 7.20
N SER A 88 14.30 28.74 7.17
CA SER A 88 14.69 29.87 6.30
C SER A 88 14.76 29.49 4.82
N ILE A 89 15.10 28.22 4.52
CA ILE A 89 15.12 27.68 3.15
C ILE A 89 13.70 27.43 2.64
N LYS A 90 12.79 26.96 3.51
CA LYS A 90 11.36 26.78 3.18
C LYS A 90 10.67 28.13 2.95
N ASP A 91 10.99 29.14 3.76
CA ASP A 91 10.44 30.50 3.63
C ASP A 91 10.97 31.28 2.42
N ASN A 92 12.13 30.92 1.86
CA ASN A 92 12.64 31.53 0.62
C ASN A 92 12.19 30.79 -0.64
N LEU A 93 11.89 29.49 -0.55
CA LEU A 93 11.33 28.71 -1.66
C LEU A 93 9.81 28.89 -1.81
N SER A 94 9.07 29.12 -0.72
CA SER A 94 7.62 29.38 -0.75
C SER A 94 7.25 30.81 -1.16
N LYS A 95 8.20 31.75 -1.14
CA LYS A 95 8.00 33.15 -1.58
C LYS A 95 8.12 33.35 -3.08
N HIS A 96 8.26 32.28 -3.87
CA HIS A 96 8.17 32.32 -5.32
C HIS A 96 6.73 32.07 -5.84
N ASP A 97 5.72 32.29 -5.01
CA ASP A 97 4.38 32.60 -5.52
C ASP A 97 4.38 34.06 -6.03
N LEU A 98 4.27 34.19 -7.35
CA LEU A 98 4.37 35.40 -8.18
C LEU A 98 3.19 36.37 -7.98
N SER A 99 2.71 36.56 -6.76
CA SER A 99 1.58 37.46 -6.45
C SER A 99 1.88 38.55 -5.42
N ASP A 100 2.99 38.49 -4.67
CA ASP A 100 3.23 39.43 -3.56
C ASP A 100 4.43 40.38 -3.72
N SER A 101 4.78 40.69 -4.96
CA SER A 101 5.70 41.80 -5.34
C SER A 101 5.21 43.17 -4.82
N THR A 102 3.94 43.29 -4.43
CA THR A 102 3.34 44.55 -3.98
C THR A 102 3.64 44.91 -2.52
N GLY A 103 3.99 43.95 -1.66
CA GLY A 103 4.19 44.18 -0.22
C GLY A 103 5.54 44.82 0.14
N ILE A 104 6.62 44.39 -0.52
CA ILE A 104 7.97 44.90 -0.27
C ILE A 104 8.14 46.30 -0.88
N PHE A 105 7.53 46.55 -2.04
CA PHE A 105 7.55 47.85 -2.71
C PHE A 105 6.79 48.94 -1.92
N LYS A 106 5.69 48.58 -1.23
CA LYS A 106 4.92 49.53 -0.40
C LYS A 106 5.63 49.94 0.89
N ARG A 107 6.49 49.08 1.46
CA ARG A 107 7.27 49.42 2.66
C ARG A 107 8.43 50.37 2.36
N ALA A 108 9.03 50.27 1.17
CA ALA A 108 10.08 51.20 0.73
C ALA A 108 9.54 52.62 0.41
N LEU A 109 8.28 52.74 -0.02
CA LEU A 109 7.66 54.02 -0.38
C LEU A 109 7.10 54.84 0.80
N ASN A 110 7.06 54.29 2.01
CA ASN A 110 6.54 54.99 3.20
C ASN A 110 7.60 55.70 4.06
N LEU A 111 8.89 55.65 3.68
CA LEU A 111 9.96 56.47 4.27
C LEU A 111 10.47 57.48 3.24
N GLY A 112 9.77 58.60 3.11
CA GLY A 112 10.23 59.72 2.29
C GLY A 112 9.11 60.51 1.64
N LYS A 113 8.23 61.13 2.44
CA LYS A 113 7.55 62.32 1.95
C LYS A 113 8.63 63.39 1.82
N ASP A 114 8.78 63.93 0.61
CA ASP A 114 9.64 65.07 0.22
C ASP A 114 11.03 64.78 -0.36
N ILE A 115 11.12 63.82 -1.29
CA ILE A 115 12.23 63.87 -2.27
C ILE A 115 11.71 63.65 -3.70
N LYS A 116 11.60 64.76 -4.45
CA LYS A 116 11.43 64.72 -5.91
C LYS A 116 12.79 64.40 -6.55
N PHE A 117 13.05 63.14 -6.88
CA PHE A 117 14.13 62.78 -7.81
C PHE A 117 13.55 62.38 -9.18
N PRO A 118 13.92 63.07 -10.27
CA PRO A 118 13.69 62.59 -11.62
C PRO A 118 14.68 61.46 -11.94
N MET A 119 14.24 60.43 -12.66
CA MET A 119 15.02 59.25 -13.14
C MET A 119 15.00 58.01 -12.24
N ILE A 120 13.87 57.26 -12.24
CA ILE A 120 13.72 55.98 -11.51
C ILE A 120 14.11 54.75 -12.37
N GLY A 121 14.31 54.89 -13.69
CA GLY A 121 14.54 53.75 -14.59
C GLY A 121 15.97 53.22 -14.72
N ALA A 122 17.00 54.02 -14.40
CA ALA A 122 18.40 53.72 -14.72
C ALA A 122 19.29 53.37 -13.50
N ILE A 123 18.75 53.44 -12.28
CA ILE A 123 19.55 53.28 -11.05
C ILE A 123 19.70 51.80 -10.64
N GLY A 124 18.77 50.92 -11.00
CA GLY A 124 18.81 49.51 -10.60
C GLY A 124 20.05 48.74 -11.10
N SER A 125 20.40 48.89 -12.38
CA SER A 125 21.53 48.17 -13.00
C SER A 125 22.92 48.70 -12.57
N MET A 126 23.01 49.99 -12.24
CA MET A 126 24.25 50.61 -11.76
C MET A 126 24.56 50.23 -10.31
N VAL A 127 23.52 50.09 -9.47
CA VAL A 127 23.68 49.67 -8.07
C VAL A 127 24.22 48.24 -7.98
N GLU A 128 23.73 47.31 -8.80
CA GLU A 128 24.22 45.92 -8.82
C GLU A 128 25.71 45.81 -9.18
N THR A 129 26.17 46.59 -10.15
CA THR A 129 27.57 46.56 -10.59
C THR A 129 28.51 47.07 -9.50
N VAL A 130 28.11 48.15 -8.81
CA VAL A 130 28.88 48.71 -7.69
C VAL A 130 28.89 47.78 -6.48
N GLN A 131 27.76 47.12 -6.17
CA GLN A 131 27.69 46.17 -5.05
C GLN A 131 28.48 44.89 -5.32
N PHE A 132 28.44 44.35 -6.55
CA PHE A 132 29.31 43.23 -6.90
C PHE A 132 30.78 43.66 -6.92
N ALA A 133 31.10 44.90 -7.32
CA ALA A 133 32.47 45.43 -7.24
C ALA A 133 32.98 45.53 -5.79
N SER A 134 32.13 45.89 -4.83
CA SER A 134 32.49 45.95 -3.40
C SER A 134 32.51 44.59 -2.70
N LEU A 135 31.96 43.53 -3.33
CA LEU A 135 32.07 42.17 -2.82
C LEU A 135 33.54 41.73 -2.77
N THR A 136 34.04 41.58 -1.55
CA THR A 136 35.38 41.07 -1.22
C THR A 136 35.31 40.30 0.10
N ASP A 137 36.33 39.50 0.40
CA ASP A 137 36.48 38.81 1.70
C ASP A 137 35.23 38.00 2.13
N THR A 138 34.68 37.23 1.19
CA THR A 138 33.45 36.45 1.39
C THR A 138 33.70 34.96 1.17
N LEU A 139 33.18 34.11 2.05
CA LEU A 139 33.09 32.66 1.85
C LEU A 139 31.76 32.36 1.14
N ILE A 140 31.82 31.79 -0.07
CA ILE A 140 30.66 31.61 -0.94
C ILE A 140 30.41 30.12 -1.13
N CYS A 141 29.19 29.67 -0.86
CA CYS A 141 28.71 28.33 -1.20
C CYS A 141 27.81 28.41 -2.42
N ILE A 142 28.21 27.77 -3.52
CA ILE A 142 27.41 27.60 -4.73
C ILE A 142 26.90 26.15 -4.75
N ASP A 143 25.61 25.94 -4.56
CA ASP A 143 24.96 24.60 -4.51
C ASP A 143 24.10 24.34 -5.75
N ASP A 144 23.68 23.09 -5.93
CA ASP A 144 22.80 22.61 -7.01
C ASP A 144 23.32 22.93 -8.45
N TYR A 145 24.63 22.84 -8.70
CA TYR A 145 25.20 23.13 -10.03
C TYR A 145 24.61 22.26 -11.15
N GLU A 146 24.29 21.01 -10.86
CA GLU A 146 23.63 20.08 -11.78
C GLU A 146 22.20 20.47 -12.14
N ARG A 147 21.58 21.42 -11.41
CA ARG A 147 20.22 21.91 -11.67
C ARG A 147 20.18 23.32 -12.27
N ARG A 148 21.32 23.83 -12.73
CA ARG A 148 21.40 25.13 -13.39
C ARG A 148 20.51 25.17 -14.63
N SER A 149 19.98 26.35 -14.96
CA SER A 149 19.24 26.55 -16.21
C SER A 149 20.13 26.26 -17.41
N LYS A 150 19.58 25.69 -18.49
CA LYS A 150 20.29 25.52 -19.77
C LYS A 150 20.79 26.84 -20.36
N SER A 151 20.15 27.97 -20.00
CA SER A 151 20.57 29.32 -20.40
C SER A 151 21.79 29.83 -19.62
N LEU A 152 22.13 29.21 -18.49
CA LEU A 152 23.29 29.53 -17.67
C LEU A 152 24.43 28.57 -17.99
N SER A 153 25.41 29.04 -18.76
CA SER A 153 26.58 28.24 -19.13
C SER A 153 27.37 27.84 -17.88
N GLY A 154 27.82 26.58 -17.86
CA GLY A 154 28.71 26.05 -16.83
C GLY A 154 30.06 26.78 -16.85
N ARG A 155 30.59 27.05 -18.05
CA ARG A 155 31.79 27.86 -18.27
C ARG A 155 31.66 29.26 -17.66
N ASP A 156 30.51 29.92 -17.80
CA ASP A 156 30.29 31.24 -17.21
C ASP A 156 30.29 31.20 -15.67
N VAL A 157 29.68 30.17 -15.09
CA VAL A 157 29.69 29.95 -13.63
C VAL A 157 31.11 29.69 -13.14
N LEU A 158 31.85 28.80 -13.81
CA LEU A 158 33.22 28.45 -13.45
C LEU A 158 34.16 29.66 -13.62
N GLY A 159 33.99 30.45 -14.68
CA GLY A 159 34.73 31.70 -14.88
C GLY A 159 34.45 32.75 -13.80
N LEU A 160 33.20 32.81 -13.29
CA LEU A 160 32.86 33.64 -12.13
C LEU A 160 33.57 33.15 -10.86
N ILE A 161 33.65 31.84 -10.63
CA ILE A 161 34.36 31.27 -9.48
C ILE A 161 35.84 31.69 -9.50
N SER A 162 36.51 31.53 -10.64
CA SER A 162 37.90 31.99 -10.82
C SER A 162 38.05 33.48 -10.53
N ASN A 163 37.14 34.33 -11.05
CA ASN A 163 37.18 35.76 -10.79
C ASN A 163 37.01 36.12 -9.30
N LEU A 164 36.11 35.43 -8.59
CA LEU A 164 35.88 35.65 -7.15
C LEU A 164 37.12 35.31 -6.32
N VAL A 165 37.80 34.20 -6.65
CA VAL A 165 39.01 33.78 -5.94
C VAL A 165 40.19 34.69 -6.25
N GLU A 166 40.50 34.90 -7.53
CA GLU A 166 41.70 35.61 -7.98
C GLU A 166 41.63 37.12 -7.72
N SER A 167 40.47 37.73 -7.96
CA SER A 167 40.34 39.19 -7.99
C SER A 167 39.66 39.77 -6.75
N LYS A 168 38.87 38.98 -5.99
CA LYS A 168 38.05 39.49 -4.88
C LYS A 168 38.44 38.99 -3.50
N LYS A 169 39.49 38.15 -3.38
CA LYS A 169 39.90 37.50 -2.12
C LYS A 169 38.74 36.71 -1.49
N CYS A 170 37.88 36.10 -2.31
CA CYS A 170 36.83 35.22 -1.82
C CYS A 170 37.36 33.78 -1.74
N SER A 171 36.67 32.97 -0.95
CA SER A 171 36.83 31.50 -0.98
C SER A 171 35.51 30.90 -1.42
N VAL A 172 35.54 29.94 -2.35
CA VAL A 172 34.33 29.35 -2.94
C VAL A 172 34.29 27.84 -2.71
N ILE A 173 33.18 27.33 -2.20
CA ILE A 173 32.85 25.92 -2.26
C ILE A 173 31.72 25.73 -3.26
N MET A 174 31.92 24.85 -4.23
CA MET A 174 30.85 24.40 -5.12
C MET A 174 30.38 23.02 -4.67
N VAL A 175 29.07 22.83 -4.53
CA VAL A 175 28.44 21.57 -4.16
C VAL A 175 27.66 21.06 -5.36
N LEU A 176 27.89 19.80 -5.74
CA LEU A 176 27.18 19.20 -6.87
C LEU A 176 27.01 17.69 -6.74
N ASN A 177 26.11 17.15 -7.56
CA ASN A 177 26.15 15.77 -7.97
C ASN A 177 26.76 15.62 -9.38
N ALA A 178 27.99 15.11 -9.44
CA ALA A 178 28.70 14.90 -10.70
C ALA A 178 28.08 13.79 -11.56
N ASN A 179 27.47 12.76 -10.95
CA ASN A 179 26.87 11.62 -11.66
C ASN A 179 25.55 11.98 -12.37
N SER A 180 24.99 13.16 -12.12
CA SER A 180 23.80 13.66 -12.80
C SER A 180 24.09 14.75 -13.83
N LEU A 181 25.36 15.05 -14.08
CA LEU A 181 25.75 15.89 -15.21
C LEU A 181 25.77 15.04 -16.48
N GLU A 182 25.50 15.67 -17.62
CA GLU A 182 25.71 15.05 -18.93
C GLU A 182 27.21 14.84 -19.18
N ASP A 183 27.58 13.81 -19.94
CA ASP A 183 28.99 13.47 -20.19
C ASP A 183 29.79 14.60 -20.87
N ASP A 184 29.11 15.49 -21.61
CA ASP A 184 29.68 16.65 -22.30
C ASP A 184 29.56 17.97 -21.51
N ASP A 185 29.22 17.92 -20.22
CA ASP A 185 29.11 19.11 -19.38
C ASP A 185 30.44 19.86 -19.27
N GLU A 186 30.40 21.19 -19.46
CA GLU A 186 31.55 22.10 -19.37
C GLU A 186 32.31 21.99 -18.04
N PHE A 187 31.68 21.49 -16.97
CA PHE A 187 32.35 21.16 -15.71
C PHE A 187 33.54 20.23 -15.92
N PHE A 188 33.42 19.18 -16.74
CA PHE A 188 34.48 18.19 -16.91
C PHE A 188 35.70 18.76 -17.63
N GLU A 189 35.51 19.77 -18.48
CA GLU A 189 36.60 20.44 -19.20
C GLU A 189 37.38 21.43 -18.33
N PHE A 190 36.68 22.19 -17.47
CA PHE A 190 37.28 23.33 -16.76
C PHE A 190 37.57 23.09 -15.28
N ASN A 191 37.07 22.01 -14.66
CA ASN A 191 37.18 21.81 -13.20
C ASN A 191 38.62 21.88 -12.66
N GLU A 192 39.59 21.24 -13.33
CA GLU A 192 40.98 21.13 -12.86
C GLU A 192 41.65 22.50 -12.72
N LYS A 193 41.28 23.45 -13.58
CA LYS A 193 41.83 24.81 -13.58
C LYS A 193 41.14 25.72 -12.56
N VAL A 194 39.91 25.40 -12.17
CA VAL A 194 39.07 26.25 -11.34
C VAL A 194 39.18 25.86 -9.87
N PHE A 195 39.28 24.56 -9.56
CA PHE A 195 39.26 24.06 -8.19
C PHE A 195 40.64 23.57 -7.74
N ASP A 196 41.06 24.02 -6.56
CA ASP A 196 42.33 23.62 -5.93
C ASP A 196 42.36 22.12 -5.58
N TYR A 197 41.22 21.58 -5.14
CA TYR A 197 41.05 20.15 -4.86
C TYR A 197 39.57 19.76 -4.77
N GLU A 198 39.33 18.46 -4.85
CA GLU A 198 38.00 17.86 -4.78
C GLU A 198 37.78 17.12 -3.47
N VAL A 199 36.56 17.23 -2.95
CA VAL A 199 36.09 16.51 -1.76
C VAL A 199 34.95 15.59 -2.17
N VAL A 200 35.20 14.28 -2.20
CA VAL A 200 34.16 13.28 -2.46
C VAL A 200 33.46 12.93 -1.15
N TYR A 201 32.18 13.29 -1.05
CA TYR A 201 31.30 12.97 0.06
C TYR A 201 30.42 11.76 -0.29
N ASN A 202 30.79 10.60 0.29
CA ASN A 202 30.05 9.35 0.17
C ASN A 202 29.96 8.69 1.56
N PRO A 203 29.05 9.17 2.42
CA PRO A 203 28.90 8.65 3.78
C PRO A 203 28.42 7.19 3.77
N GLN A 204 28.85 6.43 4.77
CA GLN A 204 28.33 5.08 5.00
C GLN A 204 26.87 5.16 5.47
N VAL A 205 26.09 4.10 5.20
CA VAL A 205 24.67 4.03 5.61
C VAL A 205 24.49 4.31 7.11
N LYS A 206 25.37 3.77 7.96
CA LYS A 206 25.37 4.02 9.41
C LYS A 206 25.55 5.49 9.76
N GLU A 207 26.47 6.18 9.09
CA GLU A 207 26.69 7.61 9.30
C GLU A 207 25.45 8.42 8.88
N CYS A 208 24.76 8.02 7.81
CA CYS A 208 23.49 8.64 7.40
C CYS A 208 22.34 8.36 8.39
N ILE A 209 22.28 7.15 8.95
CA ILE A 209 21.29 6.79 9.98
C ILE A 209 21.45 7.70 11.20
N GLU A 210 22.68 7.91 11.68
CA GLU A 210 22.97 8.77 12.83
C GLU A 210 22.62 10.25 12.60
N ILE A 211 22.55 10.69 11.33
CA ILE A 211 22.13 12.06 10.97
C ILE A 211 20.62 12.26 11.17
N VAL A 212 19.82 11.24 10.88
CA VAL A 212 18.35 11.34 10.84
C VAL A 212 17.69 10.77 12.09
N PHE A 213 18.18 9.64 12.58
CA PHE A 213 17.57 8.91 13.69
C PHE A 213 18.44 9.01 14.95
N PRO A 214 17.92 9.57 16.06
CA PRO A 214 18.66 9.69 17.32
C PRO A 214 19.19 8.34 17.83
N SER A 215 20.44 8.30 18.30
CA SER A 215 21.11 7.06 18.70
C SER A 215 20.49 6.36 19.92
N HIS A 216 19.72 7.08 20.74
CA HIS A 216 19.20 6.60 22.03
C HIS A 216 17.74 6.16 22.02
N GLU A 217 17.09 6.15 20.85
CA GLU A 217 15.68 5.80 20.76
C GLU A 217 15.51 4.35 20.26
N PRO A 218 15.17 3.40 21.17
CA PRO A 218 15.08 1.98 20.84
C PRO A 218 13.93 1.68 19.87
N GLU A 219 12.93 2.55 19.81
CA GLU A 219 11.78 2.43 18.90
C GLU A 219 12.17 2.42 17.41
N TYR A 220 13.31 3.02 17.05
CA TYR A 220 13.83 3.00 15.67
C TYR A 220 14.71 1.78 15.35
N ALA A 221 14.93 0.85 16.29
CA ALA A 221 15.92 -0.23 16.10
C ALA A 221 15.65 -1.08 14.86
N LEU A 222 14.39 -1.49 14.64
CA LEU A 222 13.99 -2.26 13.46
C LEU A 222 14.13 -1.45 12.17
N LEU A 223 13.71 -0.18 12.17
CA LEU A 223 13.87 0.71 11.03
C LEU A 223 15.34 0.89 10.65
N LYS A 224 16.22 1.17 11.63
CA LYS A 224 17.67 1.31 11.39
C LYS A 224 18.26 0.04 10.77
N LYS A 225 17.91 -1.13 11.32
CA LYS A 225 18.33 -2.44 10.79
C LYS A 225 17.88 -2.63 9.34
N ASN A 226 16.63 -2.30 9.03
CA ASN A 226 16.07 -2.49 7.70
C ASN A 226 16.62 -1.47 6.68
N ILE A 227 16.84 -0.22 7.08
CA ILE A 227 17.52 0.81 6.28
C ILE A 227 18.95 0.38 5.94
N GLU A 228 19.68 -0.18 6.91
CA GLU A 228 21.02 -0.71 6.70
C GLU A 228 21.04 -1.87 5.72
N LYS A 229 20.11 -2.84 5.88
CA LYS A 229 19.97 -3.97 4.94
C LYS A 229 19.64 -3.52 3.52
N LEU A 230 18.78 -2.52 3.36
CA LEU A 230 18.41 -1.96 2.05
C LEU A 230 19.53 -1.11 1.42
N GLY A 231 20.58 -0.77 2.18
CA GLY A 231 21.69 0.03 1.68
C GLY A 231 21.32 1.49 1.43
N ILE A 232 20.27 2.00 2.09
CA ILE A 232 19.78 3.37 1.86
C ILE A 232 20.77 4.36 2.49
N ASN A 233 21.51 5.10 1.66
CA ASN A 233 22.42 6.18 2.10
C ASN A 233 21.85 7.59 1.86
N ASN A 234 20.59 7.69 1.42
CA ASN A 234 19.93 8.95 1.12
C ASN A 234 19.14 9.46 2.34
N ILE A 235 19.63 10.52 3.00
CA ILE A 235 19.01 11.11 4.18
C ILE A 235 17.63 11.72 3.90
N ARG A 236 17.30 12.08 2.65
CA ARG A 236 15.95 12.55 2.29
C ARG A 236 14.95 11.40 2.32
N LEU A 237 15.35 10.21 1.90
CA LEU A 237 14.52 9.00 2.02
C LEU A 237 14.34 8.62 3.48
N MET A 238 15.40 8.65 4.28
CA MET A 238 15.32 8.39 5.73
C MET A 238 14.38 9.37 6.45
N LYS A 239 14.40 10.66 6.10
CA LYS A 239 13.44 11.64 6.65
C LYS A 239 12.00 11.36 6.23
N LYS A 240 11.78 10.82 5.03
CA LYS A 240 10.44 10.35 4.62
C LYS A 240 10.03 9.12 5.42
N ILE A 241 10.94 8.16 5.63
CA ILE A 241 10.69 7.00 6.49
C ILE A 241 10.29 7.47 7.89
N ASP A 242 11.03 8.39 8.48
CA ASP A 242 10.71 8.97 9.80
C ASP A 242 9.32 9.67 9.82
N LEU A 243 9.01 10.44 8.77
CA LEU A 243 7.69 11.09 8.64
C LEU A 243 6.54 10.07 8.63
N PHE A 244 6.62 9.05 7.77
CA PHE A 244 5.57 8.04 7.65
C PHE A 244 5.56 7.07 8.84
N TYR A 245 6.71 6.81 9.46
CA TYR A 245 6.77 6.07 10.72
C TYR A 245 5.99 6.80 11.81
N ASN A 246 6.22 8.10 11.99
CA ASN A 246 5.50 8.90 12.98
C ASN A 246 4.00 8.99 12.68
N PHE A 247 3.61 8.88 11.41
CA PHE A 247 2.21 8.76 11.01
C PHE A 247 1.61 7.40 11.39
N LEU A 248 2.34 6.29 11.17
CA LEU A 248 1.87 4.93 11.48
C LEU A 248 1.92 4.61 12.98
N LYS A 249 2.85 5.21 13.71
CA LYS A 249 3.15 4.90 15.12
C LYS A 249 1.91 4.92 16.05
N PRO A 250 0.98 5.89 15.97
CA PRO A 250 -0.23 5.89 16.79
C PRO A 250 -1.12 4.67 16.55
N HIS A 251 -1.29 4.26 15.29
CA HIS A 251 -2.13 3.12 14.90
C HIS A 251 -1.48 1.77 15.27
N LEU A 252 -0.14 1.70 15.25
CA LEU A 252 0.59 0.49 15.60
C LEU A 252 0.83 0.30 17.11
N LYS A 253 0.44 1.26 17.95
CA LYS A 253 0.78 1.27 19.39
C LYS A 253 0.30 0.02 20.15
N ASN A 254 -0.86 -0.51 19.77
CA ASN A 254 -1.46 -1.70 20.39
C ASN A 254 -1.46 -2.91 19.44
N ALA A 255 -0.79 -2.80 18.30
CA ALA A 255 -0.71 -3.89 17.35
C ALA A 255 0.16 -5.03 17.90
N ASP A 256 -0.11 -6.25 17.44
CA ASP A 256 0.74 -7.40 17.75
C ASP A 256 2.18 -7.15 17.30
N GLU A 257 3.16 -7.73 18.01
CA GLU A 257 4.59 -7.60 17.67
C GLU A 257 4.86 -8.01 16.22
N LEU A 258 4.20 -9.05 15.71
CA LEU A 258 4.36 -9.48 14.32
C LEU A 258 3.85 -8.43 13.31
N VAL A 259 2.74 -7.75 13.61
CA VAL A 259 2.20 -6.65 12.77
C VAL A 259 3.16 -5.48 12.77
N PHE A 260 3.68 -5.13 13.95
CA PHE A 260 4.67 -4.06 14.08
C PHE A 260 5.95 -4.37 13.28
N GLU A 261 6.48 -5.59 13.41
CA GLU A 261 7.66 -6.02 12.66
C GLU A 261 7.45 -5.98 11.15
N SER A 262 6.31 -6.49 10.66
CA SER A 262 5.93 -6.41 9.24
C SER A 262 5.86 -4.96 8.76
N ALA A 263 5.21 -4.07 9.52
CA ALA A 263 5.14 -2.65 9.17
C ALA A 263 6.54 -2.00 9.08
N MET A 264 7.44 -2.34 10.01
CA MET A 264 8.82 -1.83 10.01
C MET A 264 9.67 -2.41 8.88
N LEU A 265 9.28 -3.55 8.31
CA LEU A 265 9.92 -4.18 7.16
C LEU A 265 9.48 -3.54 5.83
N ILE A 266 8.18 -3.36 5.62
CA ILE A 266 7.64 -2.84 4.36
C ILE A 266 7.80 -1.33 4.22
N LEU A 267 7.66 -0.55 5.30
CA LEU A 267 7.73 0.92 5.22
C LEU A 267 9.03 1.44 4.54
N PRO A 268 10.24 1.08 4.99
CA PRO A 268 11.46 1.57 4.35
C PRO A 268 11.63 1.04 2.91
N LEU A 269 11.15 -0.18 2.63
CA LEU A 269 11.17 -0.77 1.29
C LEU A 269 10.25 -0.01 0.32
N ALA A 270 9.01 0.30 0.74
CA ALA A 270 8.06 1.07 -0.06
C ALA A 270 8.60 2.48 -0.36
N ILE A 271 9.15 3.17 0.64
CA ILE A 271 9.76 4.50 0.45
C ILE A 271 10.95 4.42 -0.52
N PHE A 272 11.81 3.42 -0.39
CA PHE A 272 12.95 3.25 -1.29
C PHE A 272 12.52 2.96 -2.72
N SER A 273 11.51 2.11 -2.89
CA SER A 273 10.97 1.74 -4.19
C SER A 273 10.28 2.92 -4.90
N ILE A 274 9.48 3.70 -4.16
CA ILE A 274 8.69 4.81 -4.73
C ILE A 274 9.56 6.05 -4.96
N TYR A 275 10.44 6.40 -4.01
CA TYR A 275 11.18 7.67 -4.04
C TYR A 275 12.68 7.54 -4.33
N GLY A 276 13.21 6.32 -4.48
CA GLY A 276 14.64 6.07 -4.71
C GLY A 276 15.15 6.40 -6.12
N SER A 277 14.34 7.01 -7.00
CA SER A 277 14.77 7.44 -8.34
C SER A 277 15.49 6.36 -9.16
N GLY A 278 15.06 5.09 -9.03
CA GLY A 278 15.63 3.95 -9.76
C GLY A 278 16.84 3.28 -9.08
N SER A 279 17.30 3.74 -7.92
CA SER A 279 18.34 3.05 -7.15
C SER A 279 17.83 1.78 -6.46
N CYS A 280 16.51 1.64 -6.30
CA CYS A 280 15.89 0.43 -5.75
C CYS A 280 15.81 -0.65 -6.85
N PRO A 281 16.33 -1.87 -6.62
CA PRO A 281 16.26 -2.95 -7.60
C PRO A 281 14.83 -3.39 -7.97
N ALA A 282 13.92 -3.33 -7.01
CA ALA A 282 12.51 -3.71 -7.18
C ALA A 282 11.61 -2.48 -7.18
N ASP A 283 10.86 -2.28 -8.27
CA ASP A 283 9.83 -1.24 -8.37
C ASP A 283 8.58 -1.61 -7.58
N ILE A 284 7.76 -0.60 -7.27
CA ILE A 284 6.63 -0.75 -6.35
C ILE A 284 5.57 -1.67 -6.94
N THR A 285 5.36 -1.62 -8.26
CA THR A 285 4.44 -2.50 -8.97
C THR A 285 4.83 -3.96 -8.81
N PHE A 286 6.13 -4.27 -8.93
CA PHE A 286 6.64 -5.62 -8.69
C PHE A 286 6.41 -6.08 -7.25
N ILE A 287 6.65 -5.21 -6.26
CA ILE A 287 6.44 -5.52 -4.83
C ILE A 287 4.96 -5.78 -4.55
N SER A 288 4.06 -4.90 -4.99
CA SER A 288 2.61 -5.03 -4.78
C SER A 288 1.98 -6.24 -5.47
N GLN A 289 2.60 -6.78 -6.52
CA GLN A 289 2.06 -7.92 -7.30
C GLN A 289 2.71 -9.27 -6.96
N GLN A 290 3.64 -9.31 -6.00
CA GLN A 290 4.23 -10.55 -5.49
C GLN A 290 3.12 -11.50 -5.02
N GLY A 291 3.03 -12.69 -5.64
CA GLY A 291 2.05 -13.73 -5.29
C GLY A 291 1.08 -14.13 -6.41
N VAL A 292 0.84 -13.26 -7.41
CA VAL A 292 -0.18 -13.52 -8.44
C VAL A 292 0.40 -14.02 -9.77
N ASN A 293 1.64 -13.67 -10.12
CA ASN A 293 2.21 -13.97 -11.45
C ASN A 293 3.73 -14.22 -11.41
N PHE A 294 4.22 -15.08 -10.50
CA PHE A 294 5.61 -15.51 -10.62
C PHE A 294 5.72 -16.60 -11.70
N PRO A 295 6.58 -16.45 -12.72
CA PRO A 295 6.84 -17.52 -13.66
C PRO A 295 7.75 -18.55 -12.97
N SER A 296 7.16 -19.37 -12.10
CA SER A 296 7.80 -20.51 -11.45
C SER A 296 8.08 -21.64 -12.43
N LEU A 297 7.46 -21.61 -13.61
CA LEU A 297 7.70 -22.54 -14.69
C LEU A 297 8.93 -22.12 -15.49
N PRO A 298 9.92 -23.03 -15.67
CA PRO A 298 11.02 -22.81 -16.60
C PRO A 298 10.47 -22.51 -17.99
N LEU A 299 10.94 -21.44 -18.62
CA LEU A 299 10.64 -21.18 -20.02
C LEU A 299 11.18 -22.34 -20.88
N GLY A 300 10.40 -22.74 -21.89
CA GLY A 300 10.85 -23.74 -22.87
C GLY A 300 12.11 -23.28 -23.60
N LYS A 301 12.89 -24.22 -24.14
CA LYS A 301 14.16 -23.93 -24.85
C LYS A 301 13.98 -22.97 -26.05
N ASP A 302 12.77 -22.86 -26.58
CA ASP A 302 12.41 -22.03 -27.74
C ASP A 302 11.75 -20.70 -27.34
N ALA A 303 11.79 -20.31 -26.07
CA ALA A 303 11.17 -19.07 -25.60
C ALA A 303 11.85 -17.84 -26.24
N PRO A 304 11.08 -16.80 -26.64
CA PRO A 304 11.63 -15.55 -27.13
C PRO A 304 12.66 -14.96 -26.16
N LYS A 305 13.78 -14.46 -26.68
CA LYS A 305 14.85 -13.86 -25.87
C LYS A 305 14.34 -12.77 -24.92
N GLU A 306 13.38 -11.98 -25.37
CA GLU A 306 12.73 -10.93 -24.57
C GLU A 306 12.01 -11.49 -23.34
N GLN A 307 11.33 -12.64 -23.45
CA GLN A 307 10.68 -13.31 -22.32
C GLN A 307 11.71 -13.88 -21.34
N VAL A 308 12.80 -14.45 -21.85
CA VAL A 308 13.91 -14.96 -21.03
C VAL A 308 14.57 -13.81 -20.25
N ASP A 309 14.84 -12.68 -20.90
CA ASP A 309 15.42 -11.50 -20.25
C ASP A 309 14.48 -10.91 -19.19
N ALA A 310 13.16 -10.88 -19.45
CA ALA A 310 12.17 -10.45 -18.47
C ALA A 310 12.09 -11.38 -17.25
N GLN A 311 12.08 -12.71 -17.47
CA GLN A 311 12.09 -13.70 -16.39
C GLN A 311 13.37 -13.59 -15.54
N ASN A 312 14.54 -13.45 -16.18
CA ASN A 312 15.81 -13.28 -15.48
C ASN A 312 15.81 -12.01 -14.61
N LYS A 313 15.31 -10.88 -15.13
CA LYS A 313 15.16 -9.65 -14.34
C LYS A 313 14.22 -9.84 -13.14
N ALA A 314 13.11 -10.55 -13.31
CA ALA A 314 12.17 -10.84 -12.22
C ALA A 314 12.80 -11.74 -11.13
N ILE A 315 13.56 -12.77 -11.52
CA ILE A 315 14.29 -13.65 -10.59
C ILE A 315 15.32 -12.86 -9.77
N VAL A 316 16.06 -11.94 -10.40
CA VAL A 316 17.03 -11.09 -9.69
C VAL A 316 16.33 -10.21 -8.65
N LYS A 317 15.19 -9.58 -9.00
CA LYS A 317 14.41 -8.78 -8.06
C LYS A 317 13.88 -9.62 -6.89
N GLU A 318 13.34 -10.80 -7.16
CA GLU A 318 12.82 -11.70 -6.14
C GLU A 318 13.94 -12.18 -5.19
N LYS A 319 15.10 -12.56 -5.73
CA LYS A 319 16.26 -12.94 -4.94
C LYS A 319 16.69 -11.81 -4.00
N TRP A 320 16.72 -10.58 -4.50
CA TRP A 320 17.05 -9.40 -3.69
C TRP A 320 16.03 -9.15 -2.57
N LEU A 321 14.73 -9.28 -2.85
CA LEU A 321 13.67 -9.18 -1.83
C LEU A 321 13.80 -10.27 -0.77
N LYS A 322 14.07 -11.53 -1.18
CA LYS A 322 14.30 -12.65 -0.26
C LYS A 322 15.53 -12.44 0.63
N GLU A 323 16.62 -11.91 0.08
CA GLU A 323 17.83 -11.56 0.86
C GLU A 323 17.55 -10.45 1.88
N TYR A 324 16.71 -9.48 1.53
CA TYR A 324 16.22 -8.47 2.47
C TYR A 324 15.37 -9.08 3.60
N GLY A 325 14.63 -10.14 3.28
CA GLY A 325 13.71 -10.85 4.18
C GLY A 325 12.24 -10.57 3.87
N TYR A 326 11.94 -10.06 2.67
CA TYR A 326 10.58 -9.76 2.22
C TYR A 326 10.07 -10.83 1.26
N GLY A 327 8.82 -11.23 1.47
CA GLY A 327 8.13 -12.28 0.70
C GLY A 327 7.05 -11.71 -0.22
N ALA A 328 5.86 -12.30 -0.13
CA ALA A 328 4.67 -11.80 -0.82
C ALA A 328 4.00 -10.71 0.01
N SER A 329 3.46 -9.70 -0.67
CA SER A 329 2.75 -8.60 -0.03
C SER A 329 1.40 -9.08 0.49
N ASP A 330 1.12 -8.84 1.77
CA ASP A 330 -0.18 -9.06 2.38
C ASP A 330 -1.05 -7.78 2.41
N GLU A 331 -2.20 -7.85 3.07
CA GLU A 331 -3.13 -6.72 3.20
C GLU A 331 -2.51 -5.52 3.92
N LEU A 332 -1.64 -5.74 4.93
CA LEU A 332 -0.92 -4.68 5.62
C LEU A 332 0.06 -3.99 4.69
N ASP A 333 0.84 -4.79 3.96
CA ASP A 333 1.86 -4.31 3.06
C ASP A 333 1.23 -3.41 1.99
N LEU A 334 0.11 -3.86 1.41
CA LEU A 334 -0.62 -3.08 0.42
C LEU A 334 -1.19 -1.78 1.01
N ALA A 335 -1.73 -1.81 2.23
CA ALA A 335 -2.22 -0.61 2.91
C ALA A 335 -1.10 0.40 3.19
N ILE A 336 0.06 -0.05 3.65
CA ILE A 336 1.23 0.83 3.88
C ILE A 336 1.78 1.36 2.56
N ILE A 337 1.83 0.54 1.50
CA ILE A 337 2.23 1.00 0.16
C ILE A 337 1.26 2.09 -0.33
N ALA A 338 -0.05 1.89 -0.18
CA ALA A 338 -1.07 2.85 -0.58
C ALA A 338 -0.89 4.18 0.16
N LEU A 339 -0.70 4.15 1.49
CA LEU A 339 -0.37 5.32 2.32
C LEU A 339 0.83 6.09 1.78
N VAL A 340 1.91 5.39 1.43
CA VAL A 340 3.13 6.03 0.92
C VAL A 340 2.89 6.66 -0.46
N GLN A 341 2.05 6.03 -1.31
CA GLN A 341 1.73 6.54 -2.65
C GLN A 341 0.78 7.75 -2.62
N SER A 342 -0.26 7.72 -1.77
CA SER A 342 -1.25 8.80 -1.65
C SER A 342 -0.71 9.98 -0.83
N GLY A 343 0.20 9.73 0.12
CA GLY A 343 0.71 10.72 1.06
C GLY A 343 -0.25 11.08 2.20
N TYR A 344 -1.41 10.40 2.28
CA TYR A 344 -2.39 10.49 3.36
C TYR A 344 -3.02 9.10 3.57
N ALA A 345 -3.29 8.70 4.81
CA ALA A 345 -4.07 7.49 5.05
C ALA A 345 -5.56 7.80 4.99
N ASP A 346 -6.33 6.87 4.46
CA ASP A 346 -7.64 6.63 5.01
C ASP A 346 -7.44 5.96 6.38
N GLU A 347 -7.53 6.75 7.44
CA GLU A 347 -7.31 6.28 8.81
C GLU A 347 -8.28 5.15 9.17
N GLU A 348 -9.51 5.20 8.67
CA GLU A 348 -10.52 4.17 8.91
C GLU A 348 -10.14 2.87 8.21
N GLU A 349 -9.73 2.92 6.94
CA GLU A 349 -9.30 1.73 6.19
C GLU A 349 -8.06 1.07 6.82
N LEU A 350 -7.06 1.87 7.22
CA LEU A 350 -5.86 1.35 7.88
C LEU A 350 -6.18 0.70 9.23
N GLU A 351 -7.05 1.31 10.04
CA GLU A 351 -7.48 0.73 11.31
C GLU A 351 -8.22 -0.59 11.12
N LEU A 352 -9.11 -0.68 10.12
CA LEU A 352 -9.82 -1.92 9.80
C LEU A 352 -8.86 -3.05 9.39
N VAL A 353 -7.85 -2.76 8.57
CA VAL A 353 -6.81 -3.73 8.18
C VAL A 353 -6.01 -4.20 9.40
N LEU A 354 -5.59 -3.27 10.27
CA LEU A 354 -4.85 -3.61 11.48
C LEU A 354 -5.66 -4.48 12.45
N ILE A 355 -6.96 -4.18 12.62
CA ILE A 355 -7.87 -4.99 13.43
C ILE A 355 -8.00 -6.39 12.86
N ALA A 356 -8.29 -6.53 11.57
CA ALA A 356 -8.46 -7.83 10.91
C ALA A 356 -7.19 -8.71 11.01
N LEU A 357 -6.01 -8.12 10.86
CA LEU A 357 -4.74 -8.83 11.02
C LEU A 357 -4.45 -9.21 12.47
N GLY A 358 -4.76 -8.32 13.42
CA GLY A 358 -4.68 -8.61 14.84
C GLY A 358 -5.56 -9.80 15.23
N GLU A 359 -6.81 -9.82 14.76
CA GLU A 359 -7.74 -10.94 14.96
C GLU A 359 -7.20 -12.25 14.35
N LYS A 360 -6.64 -12.20 13.14
CA LYS A 360 -6.05 -13.38 12.49
C LYS A 360 -4.83 -13.93 13.24
N ILE A 361 -3.96 -13.05 13.73
CA ILE A 361 -2.78 -13.45 14.52
C ILE A 361 -3.23 -14.04 15.85
N GLN A 362 -4.18 -13.40 16.53
CA GLN A 362 -4.74 -13.91 17.77
C GLN A 362 -5.36 -15.29 17.56
N HIS A 363 -6.17 -15.47 16.51
CA HIS A 363 -6.72 -16.77 16.12
C HIS A 363 -5.62 -17.82 15.92
N ASN A 364 -4.54 -17.51 15.21
CA ASN A 364 -3.43 -18.43 15.02
C ASN A 364 -2.73 -18.83 16.33
N LYS A 365 -2.57 -17.87 17.26
CA LYS A 365 -2.01 -18.11 18.61
C LYS A 365 -2.94 -19.00 19.43
N ASP A 366 -4.24 -18.76 19.37
CA ASP A 366 -5.25 -19.55 20.09
C ASP A 366 -5.28 -20.99 19.56
N MET A 367 -5.24 -21.17 18.24
CA MET A 367 -5.17 -22.47 17.58
C MET A 367 -3.82 -23.19 17.77
N GLN A 368 -2.75 -22.48 18.17
CA GLN A 368 -1.48 -23.13 18.52
C GLN A 368 -1.64 -24.02 19.75
N LYS A 369 -2.39 -23.58 20.77
CA LYS A 369 -2.64 -24.40 21.97
C LYS A 369 -3.32 -25.72 21.65
N LEU A 370 -4.29 -25.69 20.73
CA LEU A 370 -4.96 -26.91 20.26
C LEU A 370 -3.97 -27.83 19.53
N ARG A 371 -3.10 -27.27 18.68
CA ARG A 371 -2.06 -28.05 17.97
C ARG A 371 -1.03 -28.66 18.94
N ASP A 372 -0.66 -27.93 19.98
CA ASP A 372 0.25 -28.43 21.02
C ASP A 372 -0.40 -29.59 21.80
N ALA A 373 -1.70 -29.50 22.11
CA ALA A 373 -2.46 -30.58 22.75
C ALA A 373 -2.54 -31.84 21.85
N TRP A 374 -2.81 -31.68 20.56
CA TRP A 374 -2.74 -32.79 19.59
C TRP A 374 -1.33 -33.38 19.50
N THR A 375 -0.29 -32.54 19.45
CA THR A 375 1.10 -33.00 19.42
C THR A 375 1.45 -33.79 20.68
N MET A 376 0.95 -33.38 21.84
CA MET A 376 1.12 -34.09 23.11
C MET A 376 0.49 -35.48 23.07
N LEU A 377 -0.74 -35.60 22.58
CA LEU A 377 -1.41 -36.90 22.35
C LEU A 377 -0.62 -37.77 21.37
N ASP A 378 -0.12 -37.20 20.28
CA ASP A 378 0.62 -37.92 19.23
C ASP A 378 2.07 -38.27 19.61
N SER A 379 2.60 -37.67 20.69
CA SER A 379 4.03 -37.76 21.06
C SER A 379 4.46 -39.08 21.71
N GLY A 380 3.52 -39.98 22.06
CA GLY A 380 3.86 -41.26 22.66
C GLY A 380 2.67 -42.11 23.09
N PHE A 381 2.95 -43.21 23.80
CA PHE A 381 1.96 -44.17 24.32
C PHE A 381 1.95 -44.24 25.85
N MET A 382 2.40 -43.16 26.51
CA MET A 382 2.34 -43.10 27.98
C MET A 382 0.90 -42.96 28.44
N ASP A 383 0.59 -43.53 29.61
CA ASP A 383 -0.71 -43.39 30.25
C ASP A 383 -0.79 -42.07 31.01
N ASN A 384 -0.99 -40.98 30.26
CA ASN A 384 -1.04 -39.61 30.75
C ASN A 384 -2.35 -38.90 30.39
N GLU A 385 -3.47 -39.63 30.46
CA GLU A 385 -4.82 -39.14 30.15
C GLU A 385 -5.13 -37.80 30.84
N VAL A 386 -4.83 -37.68 32.13
CA VAL A 386 -5.10 -36.46 32.91
C VAL A 386 -4.42 -35.23 32.29
N GLU A 387 -3.14 -35.36 31.94
CA GLU A 387 -2.35 -34.26 31.39
C GLU A 387 -2.84 -33.87 29.97
N ILE A 388 -3.23 -34.86 29.17
CA ILE A 388 -3.79 -34.66 27.84
C ILE A 388 -5.14 -33.94 27.94
N VAL A 389 -6.05 -34.41 28.80
CA VAL A 389 -7.37 -33.79 29.01
C VAL A 389 -7.20 -32.36 29.54
N GLU A 390 -6.30 -32.12 30.48
CA GLU A 390 -5.99 -30.76 30.97
C GLU A 390 -5.48 -29.85 29.83
N ALA A 391 -4.64 -30.36 28.93
CA ALA A 391 -4.16 -29.61 27.77
C ALA A 391 -5.29 -29.26 26.78
N PHE A 392 -6.18 -30.20 26.48
CA PHE A 392 -7.35 -29.97 25.62
C PHE A 392 -8.37 -29.02 26.27
N GLU A 393 -8.68 -29.15 27.55
CA GLU A 393 -9.54 -28.21 28.26
C GLU A 393 -8.94 -26.80 28.30
N SER A 394 -7.63 -26.70 28.54
CA SER A 394 -6.94 -25.41 28.46
C SER A 394 -7.01 -24.81 27.04
N ALA A 395 -6.92 -25.62 25.99
CA ALA A 395 -7.07 -25.15 24.62
C ALA A 395 -8.52 -24.69 24.34
N LEU A 396 -9.51 -25.53 24.65
CA LEU A 396 -10.95 -25.26 24.45
C LEU A 396 -11.40 -23.97 25.15
N SER A 397 -10.87 -23.67 26.34
CA SER A 397 -11.19 -22.44 27.06
C SER A 397 -10.86 -21.15 26.30
N VAL A 398 -10.00 -21.23 25.27
CA VAL A 398 -9.56 -20.10 24.45
C VAL A 398 -10.00 -20.23 23.00
N CYS A 399 -9.82 -21.39 22.37
CA CYS A 399 -10.01 -21.52 20.92
C CYS A 399 -11.44 -21.86 20.48
N LEU A 400 -12.32 -22.34 21.39
CA LEU A 400 -13.66 -22.81 21.07
C LEU A 400 -14.48 -21.84 20.18
N PRO A 401 -14.47 -20.50 20.41
CA PRO A 401 -15.20 -19.57 19.56
C PRO A 401 -14.75 -19.57 18.09
N THR A 402 -13.48 -19.88 17.84
CA THR A 402 -12.86 -19.76 16.51
C THR A 402 -12.61 -21.11 15.82
N MET A 403 -12.87 -22.22 16.50
CA MET A 403 -12.74 -23.57 15.94
C MET A 403 -13.68 -23.80 14.76
N ASN A 404 -13.22 -24.54 13.75
CA ASN A 404 -14.06 -25.02 12.66
C ASN A 404 -14.72 -26.36 13.02
N LEU A 405 -15.70 -26.83 12.22
CA LEU A 405 -16.40 -28.08 12.51
C LEU A 405 -15.49 -29.31 12.53
N GLY A 406 -14.41 -29.32 11.76
CA GLY A 406 -13.42 -30.40 11.78
C GLY A 406 -12.63 -30.45 13.08
N ASP A 407 -12.25 -29.28 13.61
CA ASP A 407 -11.57 -29.19 14.91
C ASP A 407 -12.50 -29.68 16.03
N ILE A 408 -13.78 -29.26 16.00
CA ILE A 408 -14.81 -29.67 16.97
C ILE A 408 -15.02 -31.18 16.93
N ASP A 409 -15.25 -31.73 15.73
CA ASP A 409 -15.48 -33.17 15.52
C ASP A 409 -14.25 -34.01 15.93
N GLY A 410 -13.03 -33.50 15.69
CA GLY A 410 -11.79 -34.10 16.18
C GLY A 410 -11.75 -34.23 17.71
N VAL A 411 -11.97 -33.12 18.43
CA VAL A 411 -11.97 -33.12 19.90
C VAL A 411 -13.11 -33.98 20.46
N CYS A 412 -14.30 -33.91 19.86
CA CYS A 412 -15.45 -34.69 20.29
C CYS A 412 -15.20 -36.20 20.15
N ARG A 413 -14.57 -36.65 19.04
CA ARG A 413 -14.19 -38.06 18.88
C ARG A 413 -13.26 -38.53 20.00
N LEU A 414 -12.20 -37.78 20.28
CA LEU A 414 -11.26 -38.10 21.36
C LEU A 414 -12.01 -38.21 22.70
N TYR A 415 -12.86 -37.24 23.02
CA TYR A 415 -13.56 -37.20 24.29
C TYR A 415 -14.61 -38.30 24.43
N THR A 416 -15.29 -38.69 23.35
CA THR A 416 -16.18 -39.87 23.34
C THR A 416 -15.38 -41.15 23.58
N GLU A 417 -14.22 -41.33 22.94
CA GLU A 417 -13.36 -42.51 23.16
C GLU A 417 -12.83 -42.59 24.59
N LEU A 418 -12.61 -41.45 25.25
CA LEU A 418 -12.22 -41.35 26.66
C LEU A 418 -13.42 -41.37 27.64
N GLY A 419 -14.67 -41.43 27.16
CA GLY A 419 -15.88 -41.53 27.99
C GLY A 419 -16.41 -40.21 28.58
N PHE A 420 -16.03 -39.05 28.04
CA PHE A 420 -16.47 -37.72 28.47
C PHE A 420 -17.72 -37.21 27.73
N ASP A 421 -18.76 -38.06 27.57
CA ASP A 421 -19.94 -37.77 26.73
C ASP A 421 -20.72 -36.49 27.11
N ASN A 422 -20.79 -36.16 28.40
CA ASN A 422 -21.44 -34.92 28.86
C ASN A 422 -20.70 -33.69 28.33
N ARG A 423 -19.36 -33.72 28.39
CA ARG A 423 -18.52 -32.61 27.93
C ARG A 423 -18.57 -32.46 26.40
N VAL A 424 -18.67 -33.57 25.67
CA VAL A 424 -18.90 -33.56 24.21
C VAL A 424 -20.20 -32.82 23.87
N THR A 425 -21.27 -33.08 24.62
CA THR A 425 -22.55 -32.38 24.45
C THR A 425 -22.38 -30.88 24.66
N ASP A 426 -21.73 -30.47 25.75
CA ASP A 426 -21.49 -29.06 26.07
C ASP A 426 -20.68 -28.34 24.97
N ILE A 427 -19.63 -28.98 24.45
CA ILE A 427 -18.78 -28.43 23.38
C ILE A 427 -19.59 -28.18 22.10
N ILE A 428 -20.38 -29.18 21.70
CA ILE A 428 -21.20 -29.08 20.47
C ILE A 428 -22.27 -28.00 20.64
N GLU A 429 -22.98 -27.98 21.77
CA GLU A 429 -24.00 -26.97 22.00
C GLU A 429 -23.42 -25.55 22.01
N SER A 430 -22.33 -25.34 22.73
CA SER A 430 -21.63 -24.05 22.80
C SER A 430 -21.18 -23.59 21.41
N HIS A 431 -20.61 -24.49 20.60
CA HIS A 431 -20.18 -24.16 19.23
C HIS A 431 -21.35 -23.71 18.35
N PHE A 432 -22.48 -24.42 18.38
CA PHE A 432 -23.64 -24.05 17.57
C PHE A 432 -24.35 -22.77 18.06
N GLU A 433 -24.30 -22.47 19.36
CA GLU A 433 -24.76 -21.18 19.89
C GLU A 433 -23.90 -20.02 19.37
N LEU A 434 -22.57 -20.16 19.43
CA LEU A 434 -21.61 -19.18 18.92
C LEU A 434 -21.75 -19.01 17.40
N ALA A 435 -21.83 -20.12 16.67
CA ALA A 435 -22.03 -20.10 15.23
C ALA A 435 -23.33 -19.39 14.82
N LYS A 436 -24.41 -19.56 15.59
CA LYS A 436 -25.67 -18.84 15.36
C LYS A 436 -25.54 -17.35 15.63
N ALA A 437 -24.86 -16.95 16.72
CA ALA A 437 -24.66 -15.54 17.06
C ALA A 437 -23.81 -14.80 16.01
N GLU A 438 -22.80 -15.46 15.46
CA GLU A 438 -21.88 -14.91 14.45
C GLU A 438 -22.38 -15.09 13.01
N GLY A 439 -23.50 -15.80 12.81
CA GLY A 439 -24.04 -16.10 11.49
C GLY A 439 -23.14 -17.01 10.64
N ARG A 440 -22.43 -17.96 11.26
CA ARG A 440 -21.68 -19.03 10.58
C ARG A 440 -22.63 -20.09 10.00
N TYR A 441 -22.14 -20.84 9.00
CA TYR A 441 -22.86 -21.93 8.33
C TYR A 441 -24.16 -21.48 7.65
N LYS A 442 -24.09 -20.40 6.86
CA LYS A 442 -25.26 -19.85 6.14
C LYS A 442 -25.74 -20.78 5.03
N ASN A 443 -24.83 -21.58 4.47
CA ASN A 443 -25.13 -22.50 3.39
C ASN A 443 -24.51 -23.88 3.66
N LYS A 444 -25.19 -24.94 3.22
CA LYS A 444 -24.68 -26.32 3.33
C LYS A 444 -23.36 -26.52 2.57
N SER A 445 -23.09 -25.72 1.55
CA SER A 445 -21.83 -25.70 0.79
C SER A 445 -20.63 -25.18 1.60
N GLU A 446 -20.86 -24.40 2.66
CA GLU A 446 -19.82 -23.90 3.56
C GLU A 446 -19.35 -24.98 4.56
N VAL A 447 -20.16 -26.02 4.75
CA VAL A 447 -19.85 -27.15 5.62
C VAL A 447 -19.11 -28.21 4.82
N ARG A 448 -17.77 -28.22 4.95
CA ARG A 448 -16.89 -29.21 4.32
C ARG A 448 -16.47 -30.26 5.34
N GLY A 449 -16.58 -31.54 4.98
CA GLY A 449 -16.19 -32.67 5.83
C GLY A 449 -17.31 -33.68 6.01
N ARG A 450 -16.94 -34.88 6.44
CA ARG A 450 -17.88 -35.92 6.88
C ARG A 450 -17.81 -35.96 8.40
N PHE A 451 -18.93 -35.66 9.06
CA PHE A 451 -19.04 -35.64 10.50
C PHE A 451 -19.82 -36.88 10.93
N ASP A 452 -19.18 -37.73 11.73
CA ASP A 452 -19.78 -39.00 12.14
C ASP A 452 -20.46 -38.90 13.50
N HIS A 453 -20.22 -37.83 14.27
CA HIS A 453 -20.84 -37.63 15.58
C HIS A 453 -22.35 -37.31 15.46
N PRO A 454 -23.26 -38.13 16.02
CA PRO A 454 -24.71 -38.00 15.81
C PRO A 454 -25.29 -36.63 16.18
N LEU A 455 -24.80 -36.02 17.27
CA LEU A 455 -25.29 -34.72 17.74
C LEU A 455 -24.87 -33.56 16.80
N ILE A 456 -23.70 -33.65 16.16
CA ILE A 456 -23.25 -32.64 15.18
C ILE A 456 -24.15 -32.70 13.94
N VAL A 457 -24.43 -33.91 13.45
CA VAL A 457 -25.34 -34.13 12.31
C VAL A 457 -26.73 -33.59 12.62
N GLN A 458 -27.28 -33.91 13.79
CA GLN A 458 -28.58 -33.40 14.24
C GLN A 458 -28.61 -31.87 14.27
N LYS A 459 -27.63 -31.22 14.91
CA LYS A 459 -27.58 -29.75 15.02
C LYS A 459 -27.42 -29.07 13.65
N LEU A 460 -26.66 -29.65 12.72
CA LEU A 460 -26.58 -29.16 11.34
C LEU A 460 -27.92 -29.26 10.62
N GLU A 461 -28.63 -30.39 10.76
CA GLU A 461 -29.96 -30.56 10.17
C GLU A 461 -30.97 -29.54 10.75
N GLU A 462 -30.99 -29.36 12.06
CA GLU A 462 -31.82 -28.36 12.74
C GLU A 462 -31.49 -26.93 12.25
N HIS A 463 -30.20 -26.58 12.17
CA HIS A 463 -29.72 -25.28 11.73
C HIS A 463 -30.15 -24.95 10.29
N PHE A 464 -29.97 -25.88 9.35
CA PHE A 464 -30.36 -25.66 7.94
C PHE A 464 -31.87 -25.73 7.72
N THR A 465 -32.59 -26.57 8.48
CA THR A 465 -34.06 -26.63 8.38
C THR A 465 -34.71 -25.33 8.87
N ALA A 466 -34.15 -24.72 9.93
CA ALA A 466 -34.63 -23.46 10.49
C ALA A 466 -34.42 -22.25 9.55
N GLN A 467 -33.37 -22.24 8.72
CA GLN A 467 -33.08 -21.14 7.79
C GLN A 467 -33.98 -21.12 6.53
N VAL A 468 -34.70 -22.21 6.22
CA VAL A 468 -35.44 -22.39 4.96
C VAL A 468 -36.96 -22.34 5.15
N ALA A 469 -37.44 -22.23 6.39
CA ALA A 469 -38.86 -21.98 6.63
C ALA A 469 -39.23 -20.55 6.19
N ASP A 470 -40.04 -20.44 5.12
CA ASP A 470 -40.77 -19.24 4.67
C ASP A 470 -40.14 -18.35 3.57
N VAL A 471 -39.52 -18.95 2.55
CA VAL A 471 -38.99 -18.21 1.37
C VAL A 471 -40.11 -17.92 0.34
N SER A 472 -40.25 -16.67 -0.11
CA SER A 472 -41.26 -16.28 -1.12
C SER A 472 -40.93 -16.83 -2.52
N ILE A 473 -41.92 -16.91 -3.43
CA ILE A 473 -41.65 -17.35 -4.81
C ILE A 473 -40.69 -16.39 -5.54
N ASP A 474 -40.74 -15.09 -5.23
CA ASP A 474 -39.81 -14.09 -5.78
C ASP A 474 -38.36 -14.41 -5.42
N GLN A 475 -38.10 -14.69 -4.14
CA GLN A 475 -36.76 -15.03 -3.65
C GLN A 475 -36.26 -16.38 -4.21
N LEU A 476 -37.16 -17.36 -4.37
CA LEU A 476 -36.82 -18.65 -4.99
C LEU A 476 -36.43 -18.49 -6.46
N MET A 477 -37.18 -17.67 -7.21
CA MET A 477 -36.88 -17.39 -8.61
C MET A 477 -35.57 -16.60 -8.76
N GLU A 478 -35.34 -15.58 -7.94
CA GLU A 478 -34.09 -14.82 -7.94
C GLU A 478 -32.87 -15.70 -7.66
N ARG A 479 -32.92 -16.53 -6.61
CA ARG A 479 -31.81 -17.45 -6.26
C ARG A 479 -31.56 -18.52 -7.30
N ALA A 480 -32.62 -19.13 -7.84
CA ALA A 480 -32.51 -20.16 -8.86
C ALA A 480 -31.85 -19.65 -10.16
N TYR A 481 -32.04 -18.37 -10.49
CA TYR A 481 -31.63 -17.83 -11.79
C TYR A 481 -30.44 -16.87 -11.77
N MET A 482 -30.16 -16.21 -10.64
CA MET A 482 -29.08 -15.22 -10.55
C MET A 482 -27.86 -15.73 -9.78
N LEU A 483 -28.00 -16.81 -9.00
CA LEU A 483 -26.96 -17.26 -8.06
C LEU A 483 -26.63 -18.75 -8.23
N ASP A 484 -27.56 -19.65 -7.89
CA ASP A 484 -27.20 -21.02 -7.48
C ASP A 484 -27.70 -22.15 -8.41
N GLY A 485 -28.58 -21.87 -9.38
CA GLY A 485 -29.23 -22.90 -10.22
C GLY A 485 -30.20 -23.80 -9.42
N PHE A 486 -31.04 -24.65 -10.05
CA PHE A 486 -32.05 -25.47 -9.33
C PHE A 486 -31.45 -26.57 -8.42
N THR A 487 -31.01 -26.19 -7.23
CA THR A 487 -30.48 -27.10 -6.20
C THR A 487 -31.59 -27.94 -5.56
N GLN A 488 -31.25 -29.09 -4.97
CA GLN A 488 -32.23 -29.98 -4.33
C GLN A 488 -33.01 -29.32 -3.17
N SER A 489 -32.41 -28.37 -2.45
CA SER A 489 -33.10 -27.62 -1.40
C SER A 489 -34.13 -26.65 -1.97
N MET A 490 -33.85 -26.02 -3.13
CA MET A 490 -34.81 -25.14 -3.78
C MET A 490 -35.97 -25.91 -4.41
N LEU A 491 -35.71 -27.08 -4.98
CA LEU A 491 -36.76 -27.97 -5.49
C LEU A 491 -37.80 -28.33 -4.41
N ARG A 492 -37.35 -28.52 -3.16
CA ARG A 492 -38.25 -28.76 -2.02
C ARG A 492 -39.23 -27.62 -1.76
N GLU A 493 -38.73 -26.38 -1.82
CA GLU A 493 -39.56 -25.20 -1.56
C GLU A 493 -40.46 -24.85 -2.74
N PHE A 494 -39.99 -25.02 -3.97
CA PHE A 494 -40.83 -24.88 -5.17
C PHE A 494 -42.00 -25.86 -5.18
N GLN A 495 -41.83 -27.08 -4.65
CA GLN A 495 -42.90 -28.07 -4.55
C GLN A 495 -44.04 -27.65 -3.60
N LYS A 496 -43.76 -26.77 -2.63
CA LYS A 496 -44.76 -26.22 -1.71
C LYS A 496 -45.60 -25.09 -2.33
N LYS A 497 -45.11 -24.48 -3.42
CA LYS A 497 -45.80 -23.36 -4.10
C LYS A 497 -46.93 -23.87 -4.99
N THR A 498 -47.96 -23.06 -5.14
CA THR A 498 -49.19 -23.39 -5.88
C THR A 498 -49.16 -22.81 -7.30
N PRO A 499 -50.03 -23.28 -8.22
CA PRO A 499 -50.18 -22.67 -9.54
C PRO A 499 -50.52 -21.17 -9.48
N ASP A 500 -51.24 -20.73 -8.45
CA ASP A 500 -51.58 -19.32 -8.25
C ASP A 500 -50.35 -18.48 -7.86
N ASP A 501 -49.42 -19.02 -7.06
CA ASP A 501 -48.17 -18.32 -6.73
C ASP A 501 -47.34 -18.03 -7.99
N PHE A 502 -47.20 -19.03 -8.89
CA PHE A 502 -46.50 -18.85 -10.17
C PHE A 502 -47.24 -17.88 -11.10
N TYR A 503 -48.57 -17.93 -11.12
CA TYR A 503 -49.39 -16.99 -11.87
C TYR A 503 -49.19 -15.55 -11.40
N HIS A 504 -49.27 -15.30 -10.08
CA HIS A 504 -49.07 -13.97 -9.51
C HIS A 504 -47.65 -13.45 -9.74
N TYR A 505 -46.64 -14.32 -9.60
CA TYR A 505 -45.26 -13.99 -9.93
C TYR A 505 -45.12 -13.54 -11.39
N PHE A 506 -45.50 -14.36 -12.37
CA PHE A 506 -45.33 -14.02 -13.78
C PHE A 506 -46.24 -12.89 -14.26
N LYS A 507 -47.35 -12.62 -13.58
CA LYS A 507 -48.22 -11.47 -13.86
C LYS A 507 -47.57 -10.15 -13.49
N ASN A 508 -46.85 -10.14 -12.36
CA ASN A 508 -46.25 -8.93 -11.78
C ASN A 508 -44.74 -8.80 -12.08
N ALA A 509 -44.14 -9.82 -12.71
CA ALA A 509 -42.72 -9.81 -13.06
C ALA A 509 -42.40 -8.71 -14.09
N ASP A 510 -41.65 -7.70 -13.65
CA ASP A 510 -41.12 -6.61 -14.49
C ASP A 510 -39.61 -6.74 -14.65
N HIS A 511 -39.17 -7.90 -15.16
CA HIS A 511 -37.76 -8.18 -15.40
C HIS A 511 -37.49 -8.44 -16.89
N PRO A 512 -36.44 -7.87 -17.51
CA PRO A 512 -36.13 -8.08 -18.94
C PRO A 512 -35.93 -9.55 -19.33
N TYR A 513 -35.63 -10.42 -18.35
CA TYR A 513 -35.39 -11.86 -18.55
C TYR A 513 -36.58 -12.75 -18.18
N THR A 514 -37.77 -12.21 -17.91
CA THR A 514 -38.96 -13.00 -17.50
C THR A 514 -39.30 -14.14 -18.46
N SER A 515 -39.16 -13.92 -19.78
CA SER A 515 -39.38 -14.99 -20.78
C SER A 515 -38.33 -16.12 -20.71
N HIS A 516 -37.11 -15.80 -20.25
CA HIS A 516 -36.05 -16.79 -20.06
C HIS A 516 -36.32 -17.65 -18.81
N TYR A 517 -36.81 -17.04 -17.72
CA TYR A 517 -37.20 -17.77 -16.51
C TYR A 517 -38.33 -18.77 -16.80
N VAL A 518 -39.37 -18.33 -17.52
CA VAL A 518 -40.44 -19.21 -17.98
C VAL A 518 -39.89 -20.39 -18.78
N ARG A 519 -38.98 -20.14 -19.74
CA ARG A 519 -38.39 -21.20 -20.56
C ARG A 519 -37.61 -22.20 -19.72
N ASN A 520 -36.76 -21.72 -18.81
CA ASN A 520 -35.94 -22.58 -17.97
C ASN A 520 -36.81 -23.46 -17.04
N CYS A 521 -37.86 -22.91 -16.42
CA CYS A 521 -38.82 -23.71 -15.65
C CYS A 521 -39.48 -24.82 -16.48
N LEU A 522 -39.77 -24.56 -17.76
CA LEU A 522 -40.36 -25.56 -18.66
C LEU A 522 -39.34 -26.59 -19.16
N GLU A 523 -38.07 -26.20 -19.31
CA GLU A 523 -37.00 -27.11 -19.72
C GLU A 523 -36.57 -28.07 -18.61
N LEU A 524 -36.92 -27.80 -17.34
CA LEU A 524 -36.72 -28.74 -16.23
C LEU A 524 -37.41 -30.09 -16.44
N ALA A 525 -38.43 -30.17 -17.30
CA ALA A 525 -39.05 -31.44 -17.71
C ALA A 525 -38.06 -32.41 -18.40
N ASN A 526 -36.93 -31.90 -18.91
CA ASN A 526 -35.89 -32.70 -19.55
C ASN A 526 -34.78 -33.15 -18.58
N VAL A 527 -34.86 -32.74 -17.30
CA VAL A 527 -33.84 -33.06 -16.29
C VAL A 527 -34.30 -34.26 -15.47
N GLN A 528 -33.42 -35.26 -15.33
CA GLN A 528 -33.69 -36.47 -14.55
C GLN A 528 -32.71 -36.58 -13.37
N TYR A 529 -33.24 -36.62 -12.16
CA TYR A 529 -32.49 -36.77 -10.92
C TYR A 529 -32.45 -38.24 -10.46
N SER A 530 -31.48 -38.59 -9.62
CA SER A 530 -31.34 -39.93 -9.04
C SER A 530 -32.40 -40.25 -7.98
N ASP A 531 -33.03 -39.24 -7.38
CA ASP A 531 -34.07 -39.39 -6.37
C ASP A 531 -35.48 -39.04 -6.90
N ASP A 532 -36.47 -39.84 -6.50
CA ASP A 532 -37.88 -39.69 -6.86
C ASP A 532 -38.48 -38.35 -6.42
N TYR A 533 -37.98 -37.81 -5.30
CA TYR A 533 -38.45 -36.55 -4.75
C TYR A 533 -38.15 -35.36 -5.69
N SER A 534 -36.89 -35.23 -6.12
CA SER A 534 -36.46 -34.16 -7.02
C SER A 534 -37.13 -34.26 -8.38
N ASN A 535 -37.35 -35.47 -8.88
CA ASN A 535 -38.13 -35.71 -10.10
C ASN A 535 -39.58 -35.21 -9.96
N LYS A 536 -40.26 -35.49 -8.84
CA LYS A 536 -41.60 -34.95 -8.56
C LYS A 536 -41.60 -33.43 -8.44
N ALA A 537 -40.55 -32.84 -7.89
CA ALA A 537 -40.44 -31.39 -7.74
C ALA A 537 -40.27 -30.67 -9.08
N VAL A 538 -39.43 -31.17 -10.00
CA VAL A 538 -39.31 -30.58 -11.34
C VAL A 538 -40.58 -30.73 -12.16
N THR A 539 -41.28 -31.88 -12.05
CA THR A 539 -42.61 -32.05 -12.66
C THR A 539 -43.61 -31.02 -12.11
N HIS A 540 -43.60 -30.77 -10.80
CA HIS A 540 -44.47 -29.78 -10.18
C HIS A 540 -44.18 -28.35 -10.66
N ILE A 541 -42.90 -27.96 -10.75
CA ILE A 541 -42.49 -26.64 -11.27
C ILE A 541 -42.95 -26.47 -12.72
N PHE A 542 -42.74 -27.49 -13.55
CA PHE A 542 -43.17 -27.49 -14.95
C PHE A 542 -44.68 -27.25 -15.07
N LEU A 543 -45.48 -28.02 -14.33
CA LEU A 543 -46.94 -27.95 -14.38
C LEU A 543 -47.46 -26.59 -13.89
N CYS A 544 -46.93 -26.09 -12.77
CA CYS A 544 -47.30 -24.76 -12.23
C CYS A 544 -46.96 -23.64 -13.23
N THR A 545 -45.77 -23.71 -13.84
CA THR A 545 -45.30 -22.71 -14.79
C THR A 545 -46.14 -22.70 -16.06
N TYR A 546 -46.38 -23.88 -16.65
CA TYR A 546 -47.15 -23.98 -17.89
C TYR A 546 -48.60 -23.56 -17.68
N ASN A 547 -49.20 -23.93 -16.55
CA ASN A 547 -50.55 -23.50 -16.17
C ASN A 547 -50.63 -21.97 -16.03
N ALA A 548 -49.68 -21.36 -15.32
CA ALA A 548 -49.61 -19.92 -15.10
C ALA A 548 -49.54 -19.13 -16.42
N ILE A 549 -48.63 -19.51 -17.34
CA ILE A 549 -48.48 -18.79 -18.61
C ILE A 549 -49.64 -19.04 -19.59
N ARG A 550 -50.29 -20.20 -19.51
CA ARG A 550 -51.52 -20.49 -20.27
C ARG A 550 -52.64 -19.53 -19.84
N ARG A 551 -52.86 -19.42 -18.53
CA ARG A 551 -53.85 -18.49 -17.93
C ARG A 551 -53.56 -17.05 -18.34
N LEU A 552 -52.31 -16.60 -18.24
CA LEU A 552 -51.91 -15.25 -18.68
C LEU A 552 -52.14 -15.03 -20.19
N GLY A 553 -51.95 -16.07 -21.00
CA GLY A 553 -52.20 -16.06 -22.44
C GLY A 553 -53.67 -15.87 -22.83
N GLU A 554 -54.60 -16.23 -21.94
CA GLU A 554 -56.05 -16.06 -22.14
C GLU A 554 -56.53 -14.64 -21.78
N GLU A 555 -55.77 -13.86 -21.01
CA GLU A 555 -56.16 -12.53 -20.52
C GLU A 555 -56.10 -11.42 -21.57
N SER A 556 -55.23 -11.52 -22.57
CA SER A 556 -55.11 -10.47 -23.60
C SER A 556 -54.59 -11.00 -24.93
N LYS A 557 -54.92 -10.29 -26.02
CA LYS A 557 -54.40 -10.60 -27.36
C LYS A 557 -52.87 -10.57 -27.40
N LEU A 558 -52.23 -9.67 -26.66
CA LEU A 558 -50.78 -9.56 -26.57
C LEU A 558 -50.16 -10.76 -25.83
N ASN A 559 -50.74 -11.14 -24.69
CA ASN A 559 -50.25 -12.30 -23.94
C ASN A 559 -50.48 -13.61 -24.69
N LYS A 560 -51.56 -13.71 -25.49
CA LYS A 560 -51.78 -14.84 -26.40
C LYS A 560 -50.65 -15.02 -27.40
N VAL A 561 -50.10 -13.92 -27.92
CA VAL A 561 -48.91 -13.95 -28.81
C VAL A 561 -47.65 -14.33 -28.03
N ARG A 562 -47.45 -13.78 -26.82
CA ARG A 562 -46.29 -14.13 -25.96
C ARG A 562 -46.29 -15.60 -25.55
N PHE A 563 -47.43 -16.13 -25.12
CA PHE A 563 -47.63 -17.55 -24.83
C PHE A 563 -47.36 -18.44 -26.04
N GLY A 564 -47.60 -17.95 -27.26
CA GLY A 564 -47.32 -18.64 -28.51
C GLY A 564 -45.89 -19.20 -28.62
N ARG A 565 -44.91 -18.58 -27.94
CA ARG A 565 -43.50 -19.00 -27.90
C ARG A 565 -43.23 -20.27 -27.09
N PHE A 566 -44.20 -20.73 -26.30
CA PHE A 566 -44.08 -21.89 -25.41
C PHE A 566 -45.03 -23.03 -25.80
N LYS A 567 -45.67 -22.95 -26.97
CA LYS A 567 -46.58 -24.00 -27.47
C LYS A 567 -45.91 -25.35 -27.69
N GLU A 568 -44.60 -25.37 -27.88
CA GLU A 568 -43.81 -26.61 -28.00
C GLU A 568 -43.96 -27.54 -26.77
N PHE A 569 -44.18 -26.96 -25.58
CA PHE A 569 -44.36 -27.71 -24.33
C PHE A 569 -45.80 -28.23 -24.11
N ALA A 570 -46.75 -27.92 -25.00
CA ALA A 570 -48.17 -28.28 -24.84
C ALA A 570 -48.44 -29.79 -24.83
N THR A 571 -47.65 -30.55 -25.59
CA THR A 571 -47.78 -32.01 -25.63
C THR A 571 -47.23 -32.64 -24.35
N THR A 572 -46.06 -32.17 -23.88
CA THR A 572 -45.46 -32.59 -22.60
C THR A 572 -46.40 -32.32 -21.43
N TYR A 573 -47.03 -31.15 -21.38
CA TYR A 573 -48.01 -30.80 -20.34
C TYR A 573 -49.24 -31.70 -20.34
N ARG A 574 -49.79 -32.04 -21.51
CA ARG A 574 -50.93 -32.97 -21.59
C ARG A 574 -50.56 -34.36 -21.09
N ASN A 575 -49.42 -34.89 -21.52
CA ASN A 575 -48.95 -36.22 -21.11
C ASN A 575 -48.73 -36.28 -19.58
N MET A 576 -48.05 -35.27 -19.01
CA MET A 576 -47.80 -35.22 -17.57
C MET A 576 -49.07 -35.09 -16.71
N ILE A 577 -50.14 -34.46 -17.23
CA ILE A 577 -51.44 -34.39 -16.53
C ILE A 577 -52.20 -35.72 -16.63
N GLU A 578 -52.12 -36.41 -17.77
CA GLU A 578 -52.80 -37.70 -17.96
C GLU A 578 -52.27 -38.77 -17.00
N ASP A 579 -50.98 -38.69 -16.66
CA ASP A 579 -50.30 -39.57 -15.72
C ASP A 579 -50.55 -39.23 -14.23
N LEU A 580 -51.23 -38.11 -13.93
CA LEU A 580 -51.50 -37.69 -12.56
C LEU A 580 -52.90 -38.12 -12.05
N PRO A 581 -53.01 -38.56 -10.78
CA PRO A 581 -54.28 -38.98 -10.18
C PRO A 581 -55.26 -37.82 -9.94
N ASP A 582 -54.79 -36.59 -9.72
CA ASP A 582 -55.59 -35.39 -9.40
C ASP A 582 -55.72 -34.42 -10.58
N ARG A 583 -56.33 -34.88 -11.69
CA ARG A 583 -56.46 -34.09 -12.94
C ARG A 583 -57.21 -32.76 -12.76
N GLY A 584 -58.15 -32.70 -11.81
CA GLY A 584 -58.97 -31.51 -11.55
C GLY A 584 -58.23 -30.31 -10.96
N LYS A 585 -57.02 -30.51 -10.41
CA LYS A 585 -56.18 -29.44 -9.85
C LYS A 585 -55.47 -28.61 -10.93
N TRP A 586 -55.39 -29.13 -12.16
CA TRP A 586 -54.56 -28.60 -13.25
C TRP A 586 -55.34 -28.21 -14.53
N ALA A 587 -56.65 -28.50 -14.55
CA ALA A 587 -57.61 -28.04 -15.55
C ALA A 587 -57.89 -26.54 -15.36
#